data_AF-A0A426GHI2-F1
#
_entry.id   AF-A0A426GHI2-F1
#
_cell.length_a   1.000
_cell.length_b   1.000
_cell.length_c   1.000
_cell.angle_alpha   90.00
_cell.angle_beta   90.00
_cell.angle_gamma   90.00
#
_symmetry.space_group_name_H-M   'P 1'
#
loop_
_entity.id
_entity.type
_entity.pdbx_description
1 polymer ?
#
loop_
_entity_poly.entity_id
_entity_poly.type
_entity_poly.pdbx_seq_one_letter_code
_entity_poly.pdbx_strand_id
1 'polypeptide(L)'
;MTAVIGLAIALAISPPSPRGGTIVGDLGTGAFTLSDLRIESRPDQGDAIRGWLCRRRPAPAIRQLSVLARSGDGEPIWSGVVAAPRFDPGRARQCRALRIDLPPDIASNTAQWTLRQR
;
A
#
# COMPACT_ATOMS: atom_id res chain seq x y z
N MET A 1 -20.00 38.79 -40.10
CA MET A 1 -19.93 37.55 -39.30
C MET A 1 -18.51 37.42 -38.79
N THR A 2 -18.27 37.64 -37.49
CA THR A 2 -16.95 37.54 -36.87
C THR A 2 -17.03 36.47 -35.79
N ALA A 3 -16.46 35.30 -36.08
CA ALA A 3 -16.37 34.19 -35.14
C ALA A 3 -15.25 34.48 -34.14
N VAL A 4 -15.59 34.72 -32.88
CA VAL A 4 -14.63 34.80 -31.78
C VAL A 4 -14.54 33.40 -31.16
N ILE A 5 -13.49 32.67 -31.50
CA ILE A 5 -13.19 31.38 -30.88
C ILE A 5 -12.47 31.69 -29.56
N GLY A 6 -13.23 31.69 -28.47
CA GLY A 6 -12.69 31.76 -27.12
C GLY A 6 -12.02 30.42 -26.77
N LEU A 7 -10.69 30.38 -26.86
CA LEU A 7 -9.90 29.23 -26.44
C LEU A 7 -9.80 29.24 -24.91
N ALA A 8 -10.68 28.50 -24.24
CA ALA A 8 -10.58 28.26 -22.80
C ALA A 8 -9.43 27.28 -22.55
N ILE A 9 -8.31 27.79 -22.05
CA ILE A 9 -7.17 26.96 -21.60
C ILE A 9 -7.60 26.30 -20.30
N ALA A 10 -8.00 25.03 -20.37
CA ALA A 10 -8.18 24.19 -19.21
C ALA A 10 -6.80 23.92 -18.59
N LEU A 11 -6.45 24.68 -17.56
CA LEU A 11 -5.36 24.35 -16.64
C LEU A 11 -5.75 23.04 -15.95
N ALA A 12 -5.37 21.92 -16.54
CA ALA A 12 -5.38 20.63 -15.88
C ALA A 12 -4.40 20.75 -14.71
N ILE A 13 -4.93 21.05 -13.53
CA ILE A 13 -4.22 20.92 -12.27
C ILE A 13 -3.93 19.42 -12.14
N SER A 14 -2.76 18.99 -12.59
CA SER A 14 -2.25 17.66 -12.32
C SER A 14 -2.35 17.47 -10.81
N PRO A 15 -3.14 16.51 -10.31
CA PRO A 15 -3.18 16.25 -8.88
C PRO A 15 -1.73 16.00 -8.43
N PRO A 16 -1.33 16.52 -7.26
CA PRO A 16 0.02 16.27 -6.75
C PRO A 16 0.26 14.77 -6.81
N SER A 17 1.36 14.36 -7.45
CA SER A 17 1.76 12.96 -7.55
C SER A 17 1.55 12.33 -6.17
N PRO A 18 0.79 11.22 -6.07
CA PRO A 18 0.49 10.64 -4.77
C PRO A 18 1.81 10.42 -4.05
N ARG A 19 2.01 11.17 -2.97
CA ARG A 19 3.15 10.96 -2.07
C ARG A 19 2.92 9.59 -1.47
N GLY A 20 3.67 8.63 -1.96
CA GLY A 20 3.49 7.23 -1.63
C GLY A 20 3.44 6.38 -2.88
N GLY A 21 4.52 5.63 -3.10
CA GLY A 21 4.63 4.64 -4.15
C GLY A 21 3.46 3.65 -4.21
N THR A 22 3.32 2.98 -5.34
CA THR A 22 2.31 1.94 -5.53
C THR A 22 2.50 0.79 -4.53
N ILE A 23 1.41 0.24 -4.01
CA ILE A 23 1.47 -0.91 -3.08
C ILE A 23 1.00 -2.17 -3.80
N VAL A 24 1.83 -3.21 -3.75
CA VAL A 24 1.55 -4.52 -4.34
C VAL A 24 1.55 -5.58 -3.24
N GLY A 25 0.49 -6.39 -3.23
CA GLY A 25 0.35 -7.53 -2.30
C GLY A 25 0.56 -8.86 -2.99
N ASP A 26 1.50 -9.67 -2.49
CA ASP A 26 1.78 -11.03 -2.93
C ASP A 26 1.70 -11.98 -1.73
N LEU A 27 0.49 -12.47 -1.47
CA LEU A 27 0.19 -13.38 -0.37
C LEU A 27 0.07 -14.85 -0.83
N GLY A 28 0.58 -15.16 -2.02
CA GLY A 28 0.56 -16.52 -2.58
C GLY A 28 -0.85 -17.04 -2.87
N THR A 29 -1.27 -18.08 -2.13
CA THR A 29 -2.34 -19.03 -2.50
C THR A 29 -3.77 -18.47 -2.58
N GLY A 30 -3.97 -17.16 -2.48
CA GLY A 30 -5.29 -16.53 -2.49
C GLY A 30 -6.16 -16.80 -1.27
N ALA A 31 -5.62 -17.51 -0.25
CA ALA A 31 -6.30 -17.68 1.03
C ALA A 31 -6.42 -16.36 1.82
N PHE A 32 -5.44 -15.48 1.62
CA PHE A 32 -5.42 -14.13 2.14
C PHE A 32 -5.35 -13.14 0.98
N THR A 33 -5.97 -11.98 1.16
CA THR A 33 -5.96 -10.87 0.21
C THR A 33 -5.76 -9.56 0.96
N LEU A 34 -5.14 -8.59 0.29
CA LEU A 34 -5.04 -7.23 0.78
C LEU A 34 -6.10 -6.38 0.09
N SER A 35 -6.84 -5.59 0.86
CA SER A 35 -7.88 -4.70 0.35
C SER A 35 -7.66 -3.28 0.84
N ASP A 36 -7.99 -2.31 -0.01
CA ASP A 36 -8.00 -0.88 0.30
C ASP A 36 -6.66 -0.38 0.89
N LEU A 37 -5.55 -0.86 0.31
CA LEU A 37 -4.21 -0.45 0.71
C LEU A 37 -3.92 0.97 0.23
N ARG A 38 -3.43 1.81 1.14
CA ARG A 38 -3.00 3.18 0.88
C ARG A 38 -1.88 3.60 1.82
N ILE A 39 -1.08 4.56 1.38
CA ILE A 39 -0.14 5.26 2.26
C ILE A 39 -0.89 6.42 2.89
N GLU A 40 -0.86 6.48 4.22
CA GLU A 40 -1.42 7.56 5.00
C GLU A 40 -0.29 8.31 5.69
N SER A 41 -0.11 9.57 5.31
CA SER A 41 0.83 10.49 5.94
C SER A 41 0.15 11.27 7.05
N ARG A 42 0.70 11.24 8.27
CA ARG A 42 0.25 12.10 9.38
C ARG A 42 1.42 12.92 9.91
N PRO A 43 1.24 14.24 10.13
CA PRO A 43 2.32 15.12 10.58
C PRO A 43 3.07 14.61 11.82
N ASP A 44 2.35 14.04 12.78
CA ASP A 44 2.91 13.63 14.08
C ASP A 44 3.18 12.13 14.23
N GLN A 45 2.81 11.31 13.24
CA GLN A 45 2.91 9.83 13.33
C GLN A 45 3.76 9.21 12.22
N GLY A 46 4.27 10.03 11.29
CA GLY A 46 4.96 9.56 10.10
C GLY A 46 4.02 8.92 9.08
N ASP A 47 4.62 8.32 8.07
CA ASP A 47 3.91 7.62 7.00
C ASP A 47 3.61 6.17 7.41
N ALA A 48 2.44 5.66 7.03
CA ALA A 48 2.08 4.28 7.27
C ALA A 48 1.31 3.68 6.08
N ILE A 49 1.58 2.42 5.74
CA ILE A 49 0.67 1.63 4.89
C ILE A 49 -0.51 1.19 5.74
N ARG A 50 -1.72 1.50 5.28
CA ARG A 50 -2.97 1.13 5.92
C ARG A 50 -3.90 0.45 4.94
N GLY A 51 -4.73 -0.46 5.46
CA GLY A 51 -5.80 -1.12 4.72
C GLY A 51 -6.28 -2.34 5.48
N TRP A 52 -6.66 -3.39 4.75
CA TRP A 52 -7.19 -4.61 5.32
C TRP A 52 -6.42 -5.84 4.84
N LEU A 53 -6.09 -6.73 5.77
CA LEU A 53 -5.74 -8.10 5.47
C LEU A 53 -6.99 -8.96 5.66
N CYS A 54 -7.43 -9.63 4.60
CA CYS A 54 -8.66 -10.42 4.60
C CYS A 54 -8.36 -11.89 4.33
N ARG A 55 -8.81 -12.77 5.22
CA ARG A 55 -8.81 -14.21 5.01
C ARG A 55 -10.08 -14.63 4.28
N ARG A 56 -9.94 -15.15 3.07
CA ARG A 56 -11.04 -15.55 2.18
C ARG A 56 -11.49 -17.00 2.41
N ARG A 57 -10.55 -17.89 2.73
CA ARG A 57 -10.79 -19.32 2.98
C ARG A 57 -9.98 -19.81 4.19
N PRO A 58 -10.34 -20.96 4.80
CA PRO A 58 -9.56 -21.54 5.89
C PRO A 58 -8.12 -21.81 5.45
N ALA A 59 -7.16 -21.33 6.23
CA ALA A 59 -5.72 -21.49 5.99
C ALA A 59 -4.96 -21.27 7.31
N PRO A 60 -3.72 -21.77 7.41
CA PRO A 60 -2.81 -21.42 8.51
C PRO A 60 -2.69 -19.90 8.66
N ALA A 61 -2.56 -19.43 9.90
CA ALA A 61 -2.40 -18.00 10.16
C ALA A 61 -1.06 -17.50 9.60
N ILE A 62 -1.11 -16.40 8.84
CA ILE A 62 0.09 -15.63 8.52
C ILE A 62 0.57 -14.99 9.82
N ARG A 63 1.84 -15.23 10.18
CA ARG A 63 2.43 -14.66 11.40
C ARG A 63 3.18 -13.36 11.11
N GLN A 64 3.82 -13.29 9.95
CA GLN A 64 4.67 -12.18 9.56
C GLN A 64 4.41 -11.79 8.11
N LEU A 65 4.59 -10.49 7.83
CA LEU A 65 4.62 -9.94 6.50
C LEU A 65 5.99 -9.34 6.26
N SER A 66 6.64 -9.76 5.17
CA SER A 66 7.80 -9.07 4.63
C SER A 66 7.35 -7.84 3.86
N VAL A 67 8.02 -6.72 4.07
CA VAL A 67 7.77 -5.45 3.41
C VAL A 67 9.04 -5.06 2.66
N LEU A 68 8.92 -4.77 1.37
CA LEU A 68 10.04 -4.39 0.52
C LEU A 68 9.72 -3.07 -0.18
N ALA A 69 10.61 -2.09 -0.05
CA ALA A 69 10.56 -0.85 -0.79
C ALA A 69 11.51 -0.90 -1.99
N ARG A 70 11.05 -0.37 -3.12
CA ARG A 70 11.85 -0.19 -4.35
C ARG A 70 11.88 1.26 -4.80
N SER A 71 13.02 1.67 -5.35
CA SER A 71 13.17 2.96 -6.03
C SER A 71 12.43 2.97 -7.37
N GLY A 72 12.41 4.14 -8.04
CA GLY A 72 11.86 4.28 -9.40
C GLY A 72 12.53 3.38 -10.43
N ASP A 73 13.81 3.05 -10.22
CA ASP A 73 14.59 2.16 -11.09
C ASP A 73 14.33 0.66 -10.82
N GLY A 74 13.49 0.35 -9.83
CA GLY A 74 13.16 -1.02 -9.42
C GLY A 74 14.15 -1.66 -8.44
N GLU A 75 15.21 -0.95 -8.04
CA GLU A 75 16.20 -1.44 -7.08
C GLU A 75 15.62 -1.47 -5.66
N PRO A 76 15.89 -2.54 -4.88
CA PRO A 76 15.45 -2.63 -3.49
C PRO A 76 16.23 -1.64 -2.62
N ILE A 77 15.52 -0.70 -2.00
CA ILE A 77 16.14 0.34 -1.16
C ILE A 77 15.96 0.08 0.34
N TRP A 78 14.98 -0.75 0.70
CA TRP A 78 14.75 -1.13 2.10
C TRP A 78 13.91 -2.41 2.18
N SER A 79 14.15 -3.20 3.22
CA SER A 79 13.29 -4.33 3.56
C SER A 79 13.08 -4.43 5.07
N GLY A 80 11.90 -4.92 5.45
CA GLY A 80 11.53 -5.12 6.84
C GLY A 80 10.55 -6.26 6.99
N VAL A 81 10.29 -6.64 8.24
CA VAL A 81 9.37 -7.71 8.60
C VAL A 81 8.49 -7.22 9.73
N VAL A 82 7.19 -7.33 9.56
CA VAL A 82 6.20 -6.90 10.55
C VAL A 82 5.29 -8.05 10.94
N ALA A 83 4.75 -7.98 12.16
CA ALA A 83 3.75 -8.94 12.60
C ALA A 83 2.46 -8.76 11.78
N ALA A 84 1.89 -9.87 11.31
CA ALA A 84 0.58 -9.85 10.67
C ALA A 84 -0.54 -9.72 11.72
N PRO A 85 -1.66 -9.08 11.38
CA PRO A 85 -2.86 -9.08 12.23
C PRO A 85 -3.31 -10.51 12.58
N ARG A 86 -3.73 -10.72 13.83
CA ARG A 86 -4.18 -12.03 14.28
C ARG A 86 -5.58 -12.37 13.74
N PHE A 87 -5.71 -13.60 13.27
CA PHE A 87 -6.99 -14.19 12.84
C PHE A 87 -7.39 -15.33 13.76
N ASP A 88 -8.69 -15.52 13.93
CA ASP A 88 -9.17 -16.61 14.78
C ASP A 88 -8.91 -17.95 14.07
N PRO A 89 -8.43 -18.99 14.76
CA PRO A 89 -8.18 -20.28 14.13
C PRO A 89 -9.40 -20.83 13.39
N GLY A 90 -9.21 -21.39 12.19
CA GLY A 90 -10.25 -22.10 11.43
C GLY A 90 -11.37 -21.25 10.81
N ARG A 91 -11.53 -19.95 11.16
CA ARG A 91 -12.57 -19.12 10.54
C ARG A 91 -12.20 -18.71 9.10
N ALA A 92 -13.18 -18.34 8.30
CA ALA A 92 -12.99 -17.72 6.99
C ALA A 92 -13.74 -16.38 6.93
N ARG A 93 -13.57 -15.61 5.86
CA ARG A 93 -14.24 -14.32 5.61
C ARG A 93 -14.06 -13.31 6.75
N GLN A 94 -12.83 -13.23 7.25
CA GLN A 94 -12.46 -12.24 8.27
C GLN A 94 -11.54 -11.21 7.65
N CYS A 95 -11.76 -9.93 7.94
CA CYS A 95 -10.84 -8.84 7.61
C CYS A 95 -10.32 -8.23 8.90
N ARG A 96 -9.02 -7.97 8.95
CA ARG A 96 -8.33 -7.33 10.07
C ARG A 96 -7.60 -6.10 9.56
N ALA A 97 -7.68 -5.02 10.33
CA ALA A 97 -6.98 -3.79 10.00
C ALA A 97 -5.48 -4.06 9.95
N LEU A 98 -4.84 -3.58 8.89
CA LEU A 98 -3.40 -3.62 8.70
C LEU A 98 -2.87 -2.19 8.84
N ARG A 99 -1.86 -2.02 9.69
CA ARG A 99 -1.06 -0.80 9.80
C ARG A 99 0.41 -1.20 9.82
N ILE A 100 1.20 -0.60 8.94
CA ILE A 100 2.64 -0.80 8.84
C ILE A 100 3.26 0.58 8.83
N ASP A 101 3.93 0.96 9.91
CA ASP A 101 4.64 2.24 9.98
C ASP A 101 5.88 2.19 9.07
N LEU A 102 6.10 3.25 8.30
CA LEU A 102 7.15 3.35 7.30
C LEU A 102 8.32 4.20 7.83
N PRO A 103 9.57 3.82 7.54
CA PRO A 103 10.71 4.67 7.86
C PRO A 103 10.65 5.98 7.05
N PRO A 104 10.80 7.16 7.68
CA PRO A 104 10.58 8.46 7.03
C PRO A 104 11.52 8.70 5.84
N ASP A 105 12.79 8.32 5.97
CA ASP A 105 13.82 8.51 4.93
C ASP A 105 13.61 7.59 3.71
N ILE A 106 12.90 6.48 3.91
CA ILE A 106 12.61 5.50 2.86
C ILE A 106 11.30 5.86 2.15
N ALA A 107 10.27 6.27 2.89
CA ALA A 107 8.95 6.56 2.34
C ALA A 107 8.96 7.59 1.21
N SER A 108 9.75 8.65 1.38
CA SER A 108 9.88 9.73 0.39
C SER A 108 10.55 9.29 -0.92
N ASN A 109 11.38 8.25 -0.88
CA ASN A 109 12.18 7.77 -2.01
C ASN A 109 11.62 6.49 -2.65
N THR A 110 10.47 6.00 -2.16
CA THR A 110 9.90 4.73 -2.58
C THR A 110 8.88 4.91 -3.71
N ALA A 111 9.13 4.28 -4.85
CA ALA A 111 8.18 4.21 -5.96
C ALA A 111 7.23 3.02 -5.83
N GLN A 112 7.65 1.94 -5.17
CA GLN A 112 6.82 0.76 -4.97
C GLN A 112 7.08 0.06 -3.62
N TRP A 113 6.00 -0.32 -2.96
CA TRP A 113 5.97 -1.17 -1.77
C TRP A 113 5.42 -2.56 -2.13
N THR A 114 6.14 -3.61 -1.74
CA THR A 114 5.69 -5.00 -1.91
C THR A 114 5.48 -5.64 -0.55
N LEU A 115 4.30 -6.22 -0.33
CA LEU A 115 3.93 -6.96 0.87
C LEU A 115 3.88 -8.46 0.55
N ARG A 116 4.64 -9.27 1.28
CA ARG A 116 4.69 -10.73 1.10
C ARG A 116 4.43 -11.48 2.39
N GLN A 117 3.76 -12.62 2.31
CA GLN A 117 3.67 -13.54 3.45
C GLN A 117 5.05 -14.15 3.76
N ARG A 118 5.36 -14.32 5.04
CA ARG A 118 6.57 -14.99 5.53
C ARG A 118 6.20 -16.11 6.50
#